data_AF-A0A2N2AN77-F1
#
_entry.id   AF-A0A2N2AN77-F1
#
_cell.length_a   1.000
_cell.length_b   1.000
_cell.length_c   1.000
_cell.angle_alpha   90.00
_cell.angle_beta   90.00
_cell.angle_gamma   90.00
#
_symmetry.space_group_name_H-M   'P 1'
#
loop_
_entity.id
_entity.type
_entity.pdbx_description
1 polymer ?
#
loop_
_entity_poly.entity_id
_entity_poly.type
_entity_poly.pdbx_seq_one_letter_code
_entity_poly.pdbx_strand_id
1 'polypeptide(L)' 'MIRARISEIIGNFAVLEFGGITKIVPRSKLPTQADKGDIVVYRNGKMVLDADTGFRANIL' A
#
# COMPACT_ATOMS: atom_id res chain seq x y z
N MET A 1 -4.00 7.75 12.45
CA MET A 1 -3.13 6.94 11.57
C MET A 1 -4.03 6.10 10.69
N ILE A 2 -4.00 6.27 9.37
CA ILE A 2 -4.83 5.50 8.44
C ILE A 2 -3.94 4.43 7.82
N ARG A 3 -4.31 3.15 8.03
CA ARG A 3 -3.70 1.98 7.39
C ARG A 3 -4.59 1.54 6.24
N ALA A 4 -4.00 1.26 5.09
CA ALA A 4 -4.70 0.70 3.95
C ALA A 4 -3.89 -0.46 3.38
N ARG A 5 -4.55 -1.56 3.05
CA ARG A 5 -3.94 -2.67 2.30
C ARG A 5 -4.02 -2.37 0.81
N ILE A 6 -2.96 -2.65 0.07
CA ILE A 6 -2.98 -2.65 -1.40
C ILE A 6 -3.69 -3.92 -1.84
N SER A 7 -4.94 -3.80 -2.27
CA SER A 7 -5.74 -4.92 -2.75
C SER A 7 -5.32 -5.34 -4.16
N GLU A 8 -5.01 -4.36 -5.02
CA GLU A 8 -4.61 -4.60 -6.41
C GLU A 8 -3.77 -3.44 -6.98
N ILE A 9 -2.91 -3.74 -7.96
CA ILE A 9 -2.21 -2.74 -8.77
C ILE A 9 -2.60 -2.97 -10.23
N ILE A 10 -3.21 -1.95 -10.84
CA ILE A 10 -3.74 -1.99 -12.21
C ILE A 10 -3.05 -0.87 -13.00
N GLY A 11 -1.95 -1.23 -13.67
CA GLY A 11 -1.13 -0.29 -14.44
C GLY A 11 -0.60 0.87 -13.60
N ASN A 12 -1.12 2.07 -13.86
CA ASN A 12 -0.71 3.31 -13.19
C ASN A 12 -1.52 3.62 -11.92
N PHE A 13 -2.43 2.73 -11.52
CA PHE A 13 -3.29 2.90 -10.36
C PHE A 13 -3.13 1.75 -9.38
N ALA A 14 -3.48 2.00 -8.14
CA ALA A 14 -3.57 0.99 -7.09
C ALA A 14 -4.89 1.13 -6.36
N VAL A 15 -5.44 -0.01 -5.98
CA VAL A 15 -6.67 -0.15 -5.21
C VAL A 15 -6.28 -0.36 -3.75
N LEU A 16 -6.66 0.60 -2.91
CA LEU A 16 -6.43 0.57 -1.47
C LEU A 16 -7.71 0.17 -0.74
N GLU A 17 -7.60 -0.72 0.22
CA GLU A 17 -8.70 -1.14 1.09
C GLU A 17 -8.42 -0.72 2.54
N PHE A 18 -9.37 -0.02 3.16
CA PHE A 18 -9.30 0.41 4.55
C PHE A 18 -10.66 0.24 5.22
N GLY A 19 -10.77 -0.70 6.17
CA GLY A 19 -11.99 -0.91 6.94
C GLY A 19 -13.24 -1.19 6.10
N GLY A 20 -13.11 -1.95 5.01
CA GLY A 20 -14.20 -2.25 4.08
C GLY A 20 -14.50 -1.17 3.04
N ILE A 21 -13.77 -0.05 3.04
CA ILE A 21 -13.86 0.98 2.01
C ILE A 21 -12.72 0.80 1.01
N THR A 22 -13.05 0.83 -0.28
CA THR A 22 -12.09 0.77 -1.37
C THR A 22 -11.84 2.15 -1.97
N LYS A 23 -10.58 2.48 -2.25
CA LYS A 23 -10.19 3.72 -2.91
C LYS A 23 -9.12 3.49 -3.95
N ILE A 24 -9.28 4.11 -5.11
CA ILE A 24 -8.30 4.07 -6.19
C ILE A 24 -7.35 5.27 -6.02
N VAL A 25 -6.05 5.02 -6.09
CA VAL A 25 -5.01 6.05 -6.01
C VAL A 25 -4.01 5.89 -7.14
N PRO A 26 -3.34 6.96 -7.59
CA PRO A 26 -2.23 6.85 -8.52
C PRO A 26 -1.08 6.07 -7.89
N ARG A 27 -0.46 5.16 -8.64
CA ARG A 27 0.71 4.41 -8.20
C ARG A 27 1.89 5.32 -7.83
N SER A 28 1.98 6.49 -8.45
CA SER A 28 3.00 7.52 -8.11
C SER A 28 2.86 8.10 -6.70
N LYS A 29 1.72 7.90 -6.04
CA LYS A 29 1.51 8.29 -4.63
C LYS A 29 1.91 7.19 -3.65
N LEU A 30 2.12 5.96 -4.13
CA LEU A 30 2.60 4.86 -3.32
C LEU A 30 4.12 4.92 -3.15
N PRO A 31 4.65 4.29 -2.08
CA PRO A 31 6.07 4.01 -1.97
C PRO A 31 6.57 3.19 -3.18
N THR A 32 7.79 3.46 -3.65
CA THR A 32 8.37 2.81 -4.84
C THR A 32 8.39 1.28 -4.76
N GLN A 33 8.56 0.75 -3.55
CA GLN A 33 8.66 -0.68 -3.23
C GLN A 33 7.31 -1.30 -2.82
N ALA A 34 6.21 -0.55 -2.92
CA ALA A 34 4.90 -1.07 -2.53
C ALA A 34 4.31 -1.96 -3.61
N ASP A 35 3.81 -3.12 -3.19
CA ASP A 35 3.17 -4.12 -4.04
C ASP A 35 1.81 -4.59 -3.48
N LYS A 36 1.07 -5.37 -4.26
CA LYS A 36 -0.17 -6.00 -3.83
C LYS A 36 0.04 -6.81 -2.54
N GLY A 37 -0.84 -6.60 -1.57
CA GLY A 37 -0.80 -7.26 -0.25
C GLY A 37 -0.14 -6.40 0.83
N ASP A 38 0.70 -5.44 0.45
CA ASP A 38 1.36 -4.56 1.40
C ASP A 38 0.37 -3.66 2.14
N ILE A 39 0.75 -3.27 3.35
CA ILE A 39 0.03 -2.23 4.09
C ILE A 39 0.81 -0.93 3.96
N VAL A 40 0.11 0.11 3.54
CA VAL A 40 0.61 1.48 3.51
C VAL A 40 -0.05 2.30 4.61
N VAL A 41 0.73 3.20 5.20
CA VAL A 41 0.30 4.13 6.23
C VAL A 41 0.38 5.53 5.67
N TYR A 42 -0.70 6.30 5.81
CA TYR A 42 -0.66 7.73 5.50
C TYR A 42 -0.11 8.51 6.70
N ARG A 43 1.07 9.11 6.55
CA ARG A 43 1.77 9.90 7.56
C ARG A 43 2.38 11.16 6.94
N ASN A 44 2.15 12.32 7.53
CA ASN A 44 2.72 13.61 7.11
C ASN A 44 2.50 13.92 5.61
N GLY A 45 1.29 13.64 5.10
CA GLY A 45 0.95 13.90 3.70
C GLY A 45 1.48 12.88 2.67
N LYS A 46 2.23 11.87 3.12
CA LYS A 46 2.84 10.83 2.27
C LYS A 46 2.37 9.43 2.69
N MET A 47 2.31 8.53 1.73
CA MET A 47 2.17 7.10 2.01
C MET A 47 3.56 6.52 2.27
N VAL A 48 3.69 5.75 3.34
CA VAL A 48 4.88 4.97 3.68
C VAL A 48 4.46 3.53 3.86
N LEU A 49 5.35 2.58 3.56
CA LEU A 49 5.07 1.18 3.88
C LEU A 49 5.06 1.00 5.40
N ASP A 50 4.11 0.19 5.88
CA ASP A 50 4.11 -0.24 7.28
C ASP A 50 5.25 -1.26 7.42
N ALA A 51 6.40 -0.82 7.92
CA ALA A 51 7.60 -1.64 8.08
C ALA A 51 7.35 -2.89 8.98
N ASP A 52 6.31 -2.85 9.81
CA ASP A 52 5.84 -3.98 10.61
C ASP A 52 5.15 -5.09 9.79
N THR A 53 4.77 -4.84 8.54
CA THR A 53 4.17 -5.88 7.69
C THR A 53 5.15 -6.76 6.96
N GLY A 54 6.45 -6.47 7.02
CA GLY A 54 7.53 -7.46 7.01
C GLY A 54 7.44 -8.64 6.04
N PHE A 55 6.70 -8.57 4.93
CA PHE A 55 6.66 -9.63 3.94
C PHE A 55 7.85 -9.43 3.00
N ARG A 56 9.04 -9.45 3.60
CA ARG A 56 10.21 -9.95 2.91
C ARG A 56 9.93 -11.43 2.66
N ALA A 57 9.35 -11.73 1.49
CA ALA A 57 9.48 -13.05 0.90
C ALA A 57 10.97 -13.27 0.61
N ASN A 58 11.76 -13.55 1.65
CA ASN A 58 13.10 -14.05 1.53
C ASN A 58 12.93 -15.55 1.28
N ILE A 59 12.64 -15.89 0.02
CA ILE A 59 12.65 -17.28 -0.44
C ILE A 59 14.13 -17.64 -0.55
N LEU A 60 14.65 -18.28 0.50
CA LEU A 60 15.87 -19.08 0.47
C LEU A 60 15.70 -20.26 -0.48
#